data_AF-Q4TE59-F1
#
_entry.id   AF-Q4TE59-F1
#
_cell.length_a   1.000
_cell.length_b   1.000
_cell.length_c   1.000
_cell.angle_alpha   90.00
_cell.angle_beta   90.00
_cell.angle_gamma   90.00
#
_symmetry.space_group_name_H-M   'P 1'
#
loop_
_entity.id
_entity.type
_entity.pdbx_description
1 polymer ?
#
loop_
_entity_poly.entity_id
_entity_poly.type
_entity_poly.pdbx_seq_one_letter_code
_entity_poly.pdbx_strand_id
1 'polypeptide(L)'
;QLTIIFKNFQECVEQKMYHADTDELPSAFADGSKNGGERHGANAARGGAGPRAARGDQARCIGTTIVVRQVGRHLTFAVRMPEEVVNSVEEGDDQHLYLCLHGCPANQRIDFRNFRARAAEAQGSGRNRDRGAAPPLPPHGFTYQSARAKCKERLPVEDLYSQSCVFDLLSSGDINFTMAAYCAFEDVKMLHSNSKRSHI
;
A
#
# COMPACT_ATOMS: atom_id res chain seq x y z
N GLN A 1 -11.80 4.79 1.79
CA GLN A 1 -11.46 5.33 3.11
C GLN A 1 -10.10 4.87 3.61
N LEU A 2 -9.29 5.82 4.06
CA LEU A 2 -8.05 5.65 4.79
C LEU A 2 -8.00 6.70 5.92
N THR A 3 -7.68 6.28 7.14
CA THR A 3 -7.51 7.17 8.29
C THR A 3 -6.14 6.94 8.91
N ILE A 4 -5.38 8.03 9.10
CA ILE A 4 -4.08 8.01 9.76
C ILE A 4 -4.19 8.89 11.00
N ILE A 5 -3.81 8.33 12.16
CA ILE A 5 -3.81 9.04 13.43
C ILE A 5 -2.38 9.16 13.92
N PHE A 6 -1.88 10.38 14.00
CA PHE A 6 -0.63 10.70 14.67
C PHE A 6 -0.96 10.93 16.14
N LYS A 7 -0.65 9.96 17.00
CA LYS A 7 -0.84 10.09 18.45
C LYS A 7 0.06 11.20 18.98
N ASN A 8 -0.40 11.88 20.02
CA ASN A 8 0.38 12.90 20.71
C ASN A 8 1.69 12.28 21.22
N PHE A 9 2.83 12.90 20.90
CA PHE A 9 4.14 12.53 21.42
C PHE A 9 4.76 13.76 22.04
N GLN A 10 5.09 13.69 23.34
CA GLN A 10 5.67 14.81 24.07
C GLN A 10 6.86 15.38 23.29
N GLU A 11 6.89 16.72 23.18
CA GLU A 11 7.93 17.51 22.50
C GLU A 11 7.96 17.43 20.96
N CYS A 12 7.02 16.73 20.30
CA CYS A 12 7.11 16.49 18.86
C CYS A 12 5.89 16.79 17.99
N VAL A 13 4.72 16.31 18.38
CA VAL A 13 3.52 16.47 17.55
C VAL A 13 2.29 16.41 18.44
N GLU A 14 1.42 17.41 18.31
CA GLU A 14 0.07 17.32 18.86
C GLU A 14 -0.70 16.23 18.10
N GLN A 15 -1.74 15.65 18.71
CA GLN A 15 -2.52 14.63 18.01
C GLN A 15 -3.09 15.19 16.70
N LYS A 16 -2.76 14.56 15.56
CA LYS A 16 -3.27 14.93 14.23
C LYS A 16 -4.01 13.76 13.59
N MET A 17 -5.03 14.08 12.81
CA MET A 17 -5.81 13.11 12.03
C MET A 17 -5.75 13.49 10.56
N TYR A 18 -5.36 12.54 9.73
CA TYR A 18 -5.50 12.61 8.27
C TYR A 18 -6.57 11.63 7.82
N HIS A 19 -7.46 12.09 6.96
CA HIS A 19 -8.55 11.30 6.42
C HIS A 19 -8.58 11.47 4.91
N ALA A 20 -8.76 10.36 4.20
CA ALA A 20 -8.89 10.34 2.76
C ALA A 20 -9.96 9.35 2.32
N ASP A 21 -10.73 9.75 1.32
CA ASP A 21 -11.70 8.90 0.64
C ASP A 21 -11.44 8.86 -0.86
N THR A 22 -12.11 7.94 -1.56
CA THR A 22 -12.00 7.90 -3.02
C THR A 22 -12.53 9.23 -3.57
N ASP A 23 -11.75 9.83 -4.46
CA ASP A 23 -11.96 11.16 -5.05
C ASP A 23 -11.71 12.35 -4.10
N GLU A 24 -11.33 12.07 -2.84
CA GLU A 24 -11.06 13.06 -1.81
C GLU A 24 -9.70 12.81 -1.13
N LEU A 25 -8.64 13.35 -1.74
CA LEU A 25 -7.27 13.24 -1.24
C LEU A 25 -6.73 14.61 -0.76
N PRO A 26 -7.02 15.02 0.48
CA PRO A 26 -6.63 16.33 0.97
C PRO A 26 -5.11 16.46 1.13
N SER A 27 -4.61 17.70 1.03
CA SER A 27 -3.21 18.07 1.29
C SER A 27 -2.99 18.60 2.72
N ALA A 28 -3.97 18.43 3.59
CA ALA A 28 -4.00 18.93 4.95
C ALA A 28 -4.62 17.89 5.90
N PHE A 29 -4.37 18.06 7.19
CA PHE A 29 -5.04 17.34 8.27
C PHE A 29 -6.50 17.79 8.42
N ALA A 30 -7.29 17.05 9.19
CA ALA A 30 -8.71 17.33 9.42
C ALA A 30 -8.98 18.69 10.07
N ASP A 31 -8.00 19.25 10.79
CA ASP A 31 -8.04 20.61 11.37
C ASP A 31 -7.59 21.72 10.38
N GLY A 32 -7.31 21.36 9.13
CA GLY A 32 -6.82 22.26 8.09
C GLY A 32 -5.32 22.55 8.15
N SER A 33 -4.59 22.03 9.15
CA SER A 33 -3.15 22.25 9.23
C SER A 33 -2.42 21.44 8.17
N LYS A 34 -1.30 21.97 7.65
CA LYS A 34 -0.42 21.26 6.71
C LYS A 34 0.82 20.68 7.38
N ASN A 35 0.96 20.87 8.69
CA ASN A 35 2.08 20.43 9.51
C ASN A 35 1.60 20.01 10.90
N GLY A 36 2.46 19.29 11.64
CA GLY A 36 2.17 18.78 12.98
C GLY A 36 2.06 19.84 14.08
N GLY A 37 2.10 21.14 13.72
CA GLY A 37 2.12 22.27 14.64
C GLY A 37 3.35 23.16 14.47
N GLU A 38 3.33 24.34 15.10
CA GLU A 38 4.38 25.37 15.06
C GLU A 38 5.60 25.02 15.93
N ARG A 39 5.49 24.01 16.79
CA ARG A 39 6.56 23.54 17.67
C ARG A 39 7.51 22.61 16.91
N HIS A 40 8.51 23.24 16.29
CA HIS A 40 9.83 22.69 15.97
C HIS A 40 9.84 21.26 15.39
N GLY A 41 9.58 21.14 14.08
CA GLY A 41 10.20 20.06 13.29
C GLY A 41 9.34 18.90 12.83
N ALA A 42 8.01 18.98 12.88
CA ALA A 42 7.14 17.97 12.27
C ALA A 42 7.06 18.18 10.74
N ASN A 43 8.01 17.60 9.98
CA ASN A 43 7.89 17.49 8.53
C ASN A 43 6.71 16.58 8.18
N ALA A 44 5.57 17.19 7.82
CA ALA A 44 4.43 16.47 7.29
C ALA A 44 4.72 15.91 5.89
N ALA A 45 3.98 14.85 5.56
CA ALA A 45 3.93 14.18 4.27
C ALA A 45 4.04 15.18 3.11
N ARG A 46 5.13 15.07 2.36
CA ARG A 46 5.41 15.94 1.22
C ARG A 46 5.07 15.21 -0.06
N GLY A 47 4.02 15.65 -0.74
CA GLY A 47 3.92 15.47 -2.18
C GLY A 47 5.12 16.17 -2.82
N GLY A 48 6.04 15.39 -3.38
CA GLY A 48 7.14 15.75 -4.29
C GLY A 48 7.90 17.07 -4.04
N ALA A 49 9.13 16.97 -3.55
CA ALA A 49 10.32 17.67 -4.09
C ALA A 49 11.54 17.55 -3.15
N GLY A 50 12.63 17.04 -3.74
CA GLY A 50 14.08 17.18 -3.48
C GLY A 50 14.67 17.68 -2.14
N PRO A 51 15.93 17.28 -1.84
CA PRO A 51 16.52 17.42 -0.53
C PRO A 51 17.03 18.86 -0.28
N ARG A 52 16.77 19.40 0.91
CA ARG A 52 17.51 20.55 1.43
C ARG A 52 18.09 20.20 2.78
N ALA A 53 19.42 20.32 2.85
CA ALA A 53 20.22 20.18 4.05
C ALA A 53 19.92 21.34 5.02
N ALA A 54 19.77 21.01 6.31
CA ALA A 54 20.00 21.95 7.40
C ALA A 54 20.55 21.16 8.61
N ARG A 55 21.70 21.62 9.10
CA ARG A 55 22.44 21.11 10.26
C ARG A 55 21.98 21.90 11.50
N GLY A 56 21.75 21.21 12.61
CA GLY A 56 21.50 21.79 13.93
C GLY A 56 20.29 21.14 14.61
N ASP A 57 20.55 20.28 15.60
CA ASP A 57 19.66 19.86 16.69
C ASP A 57 18.14 19.91 16.41
N GLN A 58 17.68 19.07 15.49
CA GLN A 58 16.26 18.89 15.19
C GLN A 58 15.80 17.57 15.80
N ALA A 59 14.98 17.65 16.87
CA ALA A 59 14.24 16.52 17.40
C ALA A 59 13.53 15.81 16.23
N ARG A 60 14.03 14.62 15.86
CA ARG A 60 13.45 13.78 14.81
C ARG A 60 12.15 13.21 15.33
N CYS A 61 11.10 13.99 15.23
CA CYS A 61 9.76 13.52 15.53
C CYS A 61 9.44 12.39 14.58
N ILE A 62 9.45 11.17 15.14
CA ILE A 62 9.07 9.88 14.59
C ILE A 62 9.45 9.82 13.11
N GLY A 63 10.64 9.29 12.77
CA GLY A 63 11.23 9.22 11.41
C GLY A 63 10.45 8.40 10.37
N THR A 64 9.13 8.48 10.46
CA THR A 64 8.05 7.88 9.74
C THR A 64 7.67 8.73 8.55
N THR A 65 7.41 8.09 7.44
CA THR A 65 6.91 8.74 6.23
C THR A 65 5.78 7.90 5.68
N ILE A 66 4.64 8.54 5.43
CA ILE A 66 3.46 7.90 4.85
C ILE A 66 3.15 8.59 3.53
N VAL A 67 3.00 7.81 2.47
CA VAL A 67 2.57 8.25 1.15
C VAL A 67 1.18 7.70 0.91
N VAL A 68 0.24 8.55 0.49
CA VAL A 68 -1.12 8.15 0.10
C VAL A 68 -1.35 8.58 -1.33
N ARG A 69 -1.91 7.69 -2.15
CA ARG A 69 -2.24 7.95 -3.55
C ARG A 69 -3.63 7.41 -3.84
N GLN A 70 -4.26 7.97 -4.86
CA GLN A 70 -5.41 7.36 -5.50
C GLN A 70 -5.01 6.86 -6.88
N VAL A 71 -5.37 5.63 -7.20
CA VAL A 71 -5.19 5.02 -8.52
C VAL A 71 -6.53 4.45 -8.97
N GLY A 72 -7.10 5.05 -10.01
CA GLY A 72 -8.48 4.78 -10.41
C GLY A 72 -9.43 5.09 -9.24
N ARG A 73 -10.15 4.07 -8.77
CA ARG A 73 -11.11 4.18 -7.66
C ARG A 73 -10.56 3.70 -6.30
N HIS A 74 -9.30 3.29 -6.26
CA HIS A 74 -8.68 2.69 -5.08
C HIS A 74 -7.67 3.65 -4.45
N LEU A 75 -7.62 3.65 -3.13
CA LEU A 75 -6.55 4.31 -2.37
C LEU A 75 -5.42 3.31 -2.15
N THR A 76 -4.18 3.76 -2.35
CA THR A 76 -2.96 3.01 -2.03
C THR A 76 -2.15 3.81 -1.03
N PHE A 77 -1.42 3.11 -0.15
CA PHE A 77 -0.53 3.77 0.80
C PHE A 77 0.79 3.01 0.95
N ALA A 78 1.85 3.74 1.27
CA ALA A 78 3.16 3.19 1.59
C ALA A 78 3.67 3.86 2.88
N VAL A 79 4.28 3.06 3.76
CA VAL A 79 4.75 3.52 5.06
C VAL A 79 6.19 3.10 5.27
N ARG A 80 7.01 4.05 5.70
CA ARG A 80 8.32 3.79 6.29
C ARG A 80 8.26 4.21 7.74
N MET A 81 8.64 3.34 8.67
CA MET A 81 8.74 3.65 10.11
C MET A 81 10.09 3.17 10.64
N PRO A 82 10.73 3.90 11.58
CA PRO A 82 11.88 3.39 12.31
C PRO A 82 11.49 2.16 13.14
N GLU A 83 12.39 1.19 13.26
CA GLU A 83 12.14 -0.05 14.00
C GLU A 83 11.84 0.22 15.48
N GLU A 84 12.47 1.22 16.06
CA GLU A 84 12.26 1.62 17.46
C GLU A 84 10.83 2.10 17.72
N VAL A 85 10.18 2.69 16.71
CA VAL A 85 8.78 3.16 16.76
C VAL A 85 7.80 2.00 16.57
N VAL A 86 8.16 1.02 15.74
CA VAL A 86 7.33 -0.17 15.51
C VAL A 86 7.37 -1.09 16.72
N ASN A 87 8.52 -1.24 17.36
CA ASN A 87 8.72 -2.10 18.53
C ASN A 87 8.28 -1.44 19.85
N SER A 88 7.96 -0.15 19.85
CA SER A 88 7.38 0.52 21.03
C SER A 88 5.88 0.26 21.21
N VAL A 89 5.28 -0.57 20.35
CA VAL A 89 3.91 -1.05 20.55
C VAL A 89 3.93 -1.96 21.77
N GLU A 90 3.23 -1.56 22.83
CA GLU A 90 3.25 -2.29 24.11
C GLU A 90 2.76 -3.74 23.92
N GLU A 91 3.53 -4.69 24.45
CA GLU A 91 3.25 -6.14 24.42
C GLU A 91 1.97 -6.55 25.19
N GLY A 92 1.24 -5.60 25.80
CA GLY A 92 0.00 -5.86 26.55
C GLY A 92 -1.29 -5.82 25.72
N ASP A 93 -1.19 -5.52 24.43
CA ASP A 93 -2.31 -5.22 23.54
C ASP A 93 -2.59 -6.36 22.53
N ASP A 94 -2.48 -7.61 22.98
CA ASP A 94 -2.69 -8.87 22.23
C ASP A 94 -4.07 -8.98 21.53
N GLN A 95 -4.98 -8.04 21.81
CA GLN A 95 -6.31 -7.95 21.20
C GLN A 95 -6.32 -7.12 19.90
N HIS A 96 -5.24 -6.41 19.56
CA HIS A 96 -5.19 -5.53 18.39
C HIS A 96 -4.56 -6.18 17.16
N LEU A 97 -5.23 -6.04 16.01
CA LEU A 97 -4.79 -6.59 14.73
C LEU A 97 -3.82 -5.64 14.01
N TYR A 98 -2.52 -5.94 14.04
CA TYR A 98 -1.47 -5.15 13.35
C TYR A 98 -1.05 -5.77 12.01
N LEU A 99 -1.79 -5.47 10.94
CA LEU A 99 -1.53 -6.04 9.60
C LEU A 99 -0.15 -5.69 9.03
N CYS A 100 0.38 -4.50 9.29
CA CYS A 100 1.71 -4.10 8.80
C CYS A 100 2.86 -4.81 9.54
N LEU A 101 2.61 -5.35 10.74
CA LEU A 101 3.62 -6.04 11.54
C LEU A 101 3.54 -7.56 11.36
N HIS A 102 2.34 -8.13 11.41
CA HIS A 102 2.12 -9.58 11.42
C HIS A 102 1.52 -10.14 10.12
N GLY A 103 1.15 -9.26 9.18
CA GLY A 103 0.44 -9.63 7.97
C GLY A 103 -1.03 -10.00 8.21
N CYS A 104 -1.68 -10.47 7.16
CA CYS A 104 -3.09 -10.86 7.23
C CYS A 104 -3.27 -12.18 8.02
N PRO A 105 -4.35 -12.34 8.79
CA PRO A 105 -4.75 -13.62 9.39
C PRO A 105 -4.87 -14.74 8.35
N ALA A 106 -4.62 -15.99 8.74
CA ALA A 106 -4.53 -17.12 7.81
C ALA A 106 -5.81 -17.33 6.96
N ASN A 107 -6.98 -17.10 7.54
CA ASN A 107 -8.28 -17.19 6.85
C ASN A 107 -8.56 -16.03 5.87
N GLN A 108 -7.76 -14.97 5.91
CA GLN A 108 -7.82 -13.83 4.98
C GLN A 108 -6.69 -13.88 3.94
N ARG A 109 -5.81 -14.89 4.00
CA ARG A 109 -4.73 -15.08 3.01
C ARG A 109 -5.28 -15.78 1.79
N ILE A 110 -4.82 -15.36 0.62
CA ILE A 110 -5.22 -15.93 -0.66
C ILE A 110 -4.12 -16.86 -1.14
N ASP A 111 -4.47 -18.11 -1.42
CA ASP A 111 -3.54 -19.05 -2.06
C ASP A 111 -3.45 -18.74 -3.55
N PHE A 112 -2.39 -18.02 -3.92
CA PHE A 112 -2.16 -17.57 -5.29
C PHE A 112 -2.00 -18.72 -6.30
N ARG A 113 -1.48 -19.88 -5.88
CA ARG A 113 -1.32 -21.04 -6.79
C ARG A 113 -2.67 -21.62 -7.15
N ASN A 114 -3.52 -21.81 -6.14
CA ASN A 114 -4.89 -22.28 -6.33
C ASN A 114 -5.73 -21.27 -7.10
N PHE A 115 -5.57 -19.98 -6.82
CA PHE A 115 -6.24 -18.92 -7.56
C PHE A 115 -5.85 -18.93 -9.04
N ARG A 116 -4.55 -19.04 -9.35
CA ARG A 116 -4.05 -19.16 -10.73
C ARG A 116 -4.59 -20.39 -11.45
N ALA A 117 -4.63 -21.54 -10.79
CA ALA A 117 -5.17 -22.77 -11.38
C ALA A 117 -6.65 -22.59 -11.79
N ARG A 118 -7.46 -22.04 -10.88
CA ARG A 118 -8.88 -21.74 -11.15
C ARG A 118 -9.08 -20.72 -12.27
N ALA A 119 -8.25 -19.67 -12.31
CA ALA A 119 -8.30 -18.68 -13.38
C ALA A 119 -7.98 -19.29 -14.76
N ALA A 120 -7.09 -20.29 -14.81
CA ALA A 120 -6.78 -21.01 -16.04
C ALA A 120 -7.91 -21.96 -16.46
N GLU A 121 -8.51 -22.69 -15.52
CA GLU A 121 -9.63 -23.60 -15.76
C GLU A 121 -10.89 -22.87 -16.25
N ALA A 122 -11.19 -21.71 -15.66
CA ALA A 122 -12.33 -20.88 -16.05
C ALA A 122 -12.24 -20.39 -17.51
N GLN A 123 -11.02 -20.26 -18.05
CA GLN A 123 -10.80 -19.86 -19.44
C GLN A 123 -10.75 -21.04 -20.41
N GLY A 124 -10.43 -22.25 -19.93
CA GLY A 124 -10.49 -23.48 -20.73
C GLY A 124 -11.91 -24.03 -20.92
N SER A 125 -12.84 -23.73 -20.00
CA SER A 125 -14.21 -24.27 -20.03
C SER A 125 -15.22 -23.34 -20.73
N GLY A 126 -14.94 -23.01 -22.00
CA GLY A 126 -15.93 -22.40 -22.91
C GLY A 126 -17.03 -23.36 -23.39
N ARG A 127 -17.11 -24.60 -22.87
CA ARG A 127 -18.03 -25.65 -23.33
C ARG A 127 -18.42 -26.63 -22.21
N ASN A 128 -19.30 -26.15 -21.32
CA ASN A 128 -20.32 -26.90 -20.55
C ASN A 128 -20.50 -26.28 -19.16
N ARG A 129 -21.46 -25.36 -19.06
CA ARG A 129 -22.00 -24.94 -17.78
C ARG A 129 -23.02 -25.97 -17.31
N ASP A 130 -22.59 -26.88 -16.44
CA ASP A 130 -23.46 -27.41 -15.40
C ASP A 130 -22.63 -27.91 -14.21
N ARG A 131 -22.73 -27.18 -13.09
CA ARG A 131 -22.51 -27.57 -11.68
C ARG A 131 -21.79 -26.50 -10.85
N GLY A 132 -22.59 -25.80 -10.04
CA GLY A 132 -22.36 -25.71 -8.59
C GLY A 132 -21.26 -24.80 -8.04
N ALA A 133 -21.70 -23.66 -7.49
CA ALA A 133 -21.23 -23.07 -6.22
C ALA A 133 -19.79 -22.51 -6.10
N ALA A 134 -19.35 -21.68 -7.04
CA ALA A 134 -18.29 -20.70 -6.79
C ALA A 134 -18.68 -19.31 -7.33
N PRO A 135 -18.25 -18.20 -6.73
CA PRO A 135 -18.50 -16.86 -7.27
C PRO A 135 -17.91 -16.78 -8.69
N PRO A 136 -18.67 -16.31 -9.68
CA PRO A 136 -18.17 -16.22 -11.05
C PRO A 136 -17.02 -15.20 -11.12
N LEU A 137 -15.83 -15.63 -11.55
CA LEU A 137 -14.80 -14.72 -12.02
C LEU A 137 -15.36 -13.91 -13.20
N PRO A 138 -15.06 -12.60 -13.32
CA PRO A 138 -15.67 -11.75 -14.33
C PRO A 138 -15.44 -12.31 -15.75
N PRO A 139 -16.48 -12.42 -16.59
CA PRO A 139 -16.43 -13.07 -17.91
C PRO A 139 -15.58 -12.34 -18.96
N HIS A 140 -14.95 -11.21 -18.60
CA HIS A 140 -14.10 -10.39 -19.47
C HIS A 140 -12.75 -10.01 -18.82
N GLY A 141 -12.23 -10.86 -17.93
CA GLY A 141 -10.98 -10.63 -17.21
C GLY A 141 -9.70 -11.03 -17.98
N PHE A 142 -8.55 -10.63 -17.44
CA PHE A 142 -7.24 -11.04 -17.95
C PHE A 142 -7.02 -12.56 -17.83
N THR A 143 -6.28 -13.16 -18.77
CA THR A 143 -5.63 -14.47 -18.57
C THR A 143 -4.38 -14.29 -17.71
N TYR A 144 -3.88 -15.36 -17.08
CA TYR A 144 -2.62 -15.28 -16.33
C TYR A 144 -1.46 -14.79 -17.24
N GLN A 145 -1.41 -15.28 -18.48
CA GLN A 145 -0.37 -14.88 -19.42
C GLN A 145 -0.52 -13.42 -19.84
N SER A 146 -1.74 -12.95 -20.15
CA SER A 146 -1.98 -11.55 -20.52
C SER A 146 -1.76 -10.60 -19.34
N ALA A 147 -2.18 -10.98 -18.12
CA ALA A 147 -1.94 -10.20 -16.91
C ALA A 147 -0.43 -10.07 -16.64
N ARG A 148 0.31 -11.19 -16.70
CA ARG A 148 1.76 -11.22 -16.53
C ARG A 148 2.47 -10.37 -17.58
N ALA A 149 2.08 -10.48 -18.86
CA ALA A 149 2.63 -9.66 -19.91
C ALA A 149 2.36 -8.16 -19.66
N LYS A 150 1.13 -7.82 -19.25
CA LYS A 150 0.74 -6.43 -18.99
C LYS A 150 1.49 -5.82 -17.81
N CYS A 151 1.63 -6.55 -16.71
CA CYS A 151 2.40 -6.10 -15.55
C CYS A 151 3.89 -5.90 -15.89
N LYS A 152 4.46 -6.76 -16.73
CA LYS A 152 5.87 -6.67 -17.16
C LYS A 152 6.23 -5.42 -17.96
N GLU A 153 5.26 -4.76 -18.58
CA GLU A 153 5.50 -3.51 -19.30
C GLU A 153 6.03 -2.39 -18.38
N ARG A 154 5.66 -2.42 -17.09
CA ARG A 154 6.06 -1.41 -16.08
C ARG A 154 6.92 -1.99 -14.96
N LEU A 155 6.73 -3.26 -14.65
CA LEU A 155 7.43 -4.00 -13.59
C LEU A 155 8.19 -5.18 -14.22
N PRO A 156 9.38 -4.94 -14.80
CA PRO A 156 10.11 -5.97 -15.55
C PRO A 156 10.69 -7.07 -14.65
N VAL A 157 10.88 -6.78 -13.35
CA VAL A 157 11.36 -7.74 -12.36
C VAL A 157 10.16 -8.49 -11.76
N GLU A 158 10.23 -9.82 -11.72
CA GLU A 158 9.16 -10.68 -11.16
C GLU A 158 9.23 -10.77 -9.63
N ASP A 159 9.13 -9.62 -8.97
CA ASP A 159 9.09 -9.47 -7.51
C ASP A 159 7.65 -9.43 -6.97
N LEU A 160 7.48 -9.13 -5.67
CA LEU A 160 6.18 -9.00 -5.03
C LEU A 160 5.26 -7.99 -5.73
N TYR A 161 5.79 -6.86 -6.23
CA TYR A 161 4.98 -5.86 -6.94
C TYR A 161 4.45 -6.40 -8.26
N SER A 162 5.31 -7.09 -9.03
CA SER A 162 4.86 -7.76 -10.25
C SER A 162 3.82 -8.85 -9.94
N GLN A 163 3.99 -9.62 -8.86
CA GLN A 163 3.04 -10.67 -8.50
C GLN A 163 1.69 -10.10 -8.01
N SER A 164 1.72 -9.03 -7.20
CA SER A 164 0.53 -8.29 -6.78
C SER A 164 -0.23 -7.75 -7.98
N CYS A 165 0.46 -7.11 -8.93
CA CYS A 165 -0.16 -6.64 -10.17
C CYS A 165 -0.90 -7.76 -10.90
N VAL A 166 -0.27 -8.93 -11.08
CA VAL A 166 -0.91 -10.06 -11.78
C VAL A 166 -2.12 -10.56 -11.01
N PHE A 167 -2.01 -10.66 -9.69
CA PHE A 167 -3.13 -11.05 -8.83
C PHE A 167 -4.31 -10.09 -8.96
N ASP A 168 -4.06 -8.79 -8.85
CA ASP A 168 -5.09 -7.76 -8.89
C ASP A 168 -5.77 -7.69 -10.27
N LEU A 169 -5.02 -7.85 -11.36
CA LEU A 169 -5.58 -7.93 -12.71
C LEU A 169 -6.48 -9.15 -12.90
N LEU A 170 -6.10 -10.29 -12.33
CA LEU A 170 -6.87 -11.53 -12.44
C LEU A 170 -8.13 -11.52 -11.55
N SER A 171 -8.07 -10.88 -10.39
CA SER A 171 -9.19 -10.83 -9.43
C SER A 171 -10.20 -9.74 -9.77
N SER A 172 -9.73 -8.56 -10.20
CA SER A 172 -10.60 -7.40 -10.47
C SER A 172 -10.93 -7.20 -11.95
N GLY A 173 -10.03 -7.59 -12.86
CA GLY A 173 -10.08 -7.20 -14.27
C GLY A 173 -9.75 -5.72 -14.54
N ASP A 174 -9.40 -4.93 -13.52
CA ASP A 174 -9.13 -3.49 -13.65
C ASP A 174 -7.66 -3.22 -14.00
N ILE A 175 -7.42 -2.70 -15.20
CA ILE A 175 -6.08 -2.36 -15.70
C ILE A 175 -5.35 -1.32 -14.83
N ASN A 176 -6.07 -0.50 -14.06
CA ASN A 176 -5.47 0.51 -13.19
C ASN A 176 -4.54 -0.10 -12.12
N PHE A 177 -4.70 -1.38 -11.78
CA PHE A 177 -3.80 -2.06 -10.85
C PHE A 177 -2.37 -2.24 -11.39
N THR A 178 -2.17 -2.13 -12.71
CA THR A 178 -0.81 -2.02 -13.28
C THR A 178 -0.10 -0.75 -12.81
N MET A 179 -0.84 0.36 -12.77
CA MET A 179 -0.33 1.64 -12.29
C MET A 179 -0.20 1.61 -10.77
N ALA A 180 -1.15 1.00 -10.05
CA ALA A 180 -1.10 0.90 -8.59
C ALA A 180 0.17 0.17 -8.12
N ALA A 181 0.47 -0.98 -8.72
CA ALA A 181 1.67 -1.75 -8.40
C ALA A 181 2.96 -0.99 -8.78
N TYR A 182 2.96 -0.30 -9.92
CA TYR A 182 4.10 0.54 -10.31
C TYR A 182 4.33 1.69 -9.32
N CYS A 183 3.28 2.41 -8.92
CA CYS A 183 3.38 3.47 -7.91
C CYS A 183 3.87 2.93 -6.56
N ALA A 184 3.39 1.76 -6.13
CA ALA A 184 3.85 1.13 -4.88
C ALA A 184 5.35 0.80 -4.92
N PHE A 185 5.86 0.32 -6.07
CA PHE A 185 7.28 0.08 -6.27
C PHE A 185 8.12 1.36 -6.22
N GLU A 186 7.66 2.42 -6.87
CA GLU A 186 8.33 3.74 -6.85
C GLU A 186 8.29 4.37 -5.45
N ASP A 187 7.20 4.20 -4.70
CA ASP A 187 7.07 4.68 -3.33
C ASP A 187 8.11 4.00 -2.42
N VAL A 188 8.33 2.69 -2.56
CA VAL A 188 9.37 1.99 -1.76
C VAL A 188 10.78 2.42 -2.13
N LYS A 189 11.08 2.68 -3.41
CA LYS A 189 12.37 3.26 -3.81
C LYS A 189 12.60 4.64 -3.20
N MET A 190 11.56 5.46 -3.13
CA MET A 190 11.63 6.79 -2.53
C MET A 190 11.80 6.70 -1.01
N LEU A 191 11.11 5.76 -0.36
CA LEU A 191 11.15 5.59 1.09
C LEU A 191 12.44 4.91 1.57
N HIS A 192 13.06 4.05 0.75
CA HIS A 192 14.27 3.31 1.10
C HIS A 192 15.45 3.69 0.19
N SER A 193 16.46 4.34 0.76
CA SER A 193 17.70 4.69 0.06
C SER A 193 18.53 3.47 -0.39
N ASN A 194 18.25 2.28 0.17
CA ASN A 194 18.91 1.04 -0.20
C ASN A 194 18.10 0.29 -1.26
N SER A 195 18.55 0.35 -2.51
CA SER A 195 17.91 -0.32 -3.66
C SER A 195 17.85 -1.85 -3.52
N LYS A 196 18.64 -2.48 -2.65
CA LYS A 196 18.52 -3.92 -2.39
C LYS A 196 17.25 -4.28 -1.60
N ARG A 197 16.60 -3.30 -0.97
CA ARG A 197 15.34 -3.48 -0.22
C ARG A 197 14.09 -3.11 -1.03
N SER A 198 14.25 -2.69 -2.30
CA SER A 198 13.09 -2.29 -3.13
C SER A 198 12.43 -3.44 -3.87
N HIS A 199 13.05 -4.62 -3.89
CA HIS A 199 12.48 -5.85 -4.44
C HIS A 199 12.19 -6.77 -3.27
N ILE A 200 10.93 -6.76 -2.82
CA ILE A 200 10.41 -7.63 -1.75
C ILE A 200 9.76 -8.85 -2.41
#